data_AF-A0A2I0B430-F1
#
_entry.id   AF-A0A2I0B430-F1
#
_cell.length_a   1.000
_cell.length_b   1.000
_cell.length_c   1.000
_cell.angle_alpha   90.00
_cell.angle_beta   90.00
_cell.angle_gamma   90.00
#
_symmetry.space_group_name_H-M   'P 1'
#
loop_
_entity.id
_entity.type
_entity.pdbx_description
1 polymer ?
#
loop_
_entity_poly.entity_id
_entity_poly.type
_entity_poly.pdbx_seq_one_letter_code
_entity_poly.pdbx_strand_id
1 'polypeptide(L)'
;MCLDFRSLNQACPKDTYPLPRIDVMVDHTVGYEVMSFLDAFSGYHQVGWPRKMRRRRLSSLTMAPTATGLCPSVSRMPVLPINA
;
A
#
# COMPACT_ATOMS: atom_id res chain seq x y z
N MET A 1 1.76 -15.96 -2.54
CA MET A 1 2.44 -15.69 -3.83
C MET A 1 3.01 -14.29 -3.76
N CYS A 2 4.31 -14.11 -4.01
CA CYS A 2 4.98 -12.80 -3.93
C CYS A 2 5.56 -12.46 -5.31
N LEU A 3 5.41 -11.22 -5.75
CA LEU A 3 5.91 -10.73 -7.03
C LEU A 3 6.98 -9.66 -6.76
N ASP A 4 8.14 -9.78 -7.42
CA ASP A 4 9.25 -8.86 -7.23
C ASP A 4 9.12 -7.60 -8.10
N PHE A 5 8.56 -6.54 -7.53
CA PHE A 5 8.36 -5.26 -8.23
C PHE A 5 9.54 -4.28 -8.13
N ARG A 6 10.71 -4.67 -7.61
CA ARG A 6 11.81 -3.71 -7.35
C ARG A 6 12.27 -2.97 -8.61
N SER A 7 12.52 -3.69 -9.69
CA SER A 7 12.93 -3.11 -10.97
C SER A 7 11.82 -2.24 -11.59
N LEU A 8 10.56 -2.67 -11.46
CA LEU A 8 9.40 -1.92 -11.94
C LEU A 8 9.23 -0.61 -11.17
N ASN A 9 9.34 -0.64 -9.85
CA ASN A 9 9.19 0.52 -8.97
C ASN A 9 10.29 1.57 -9.22
N GLN A 10 11.51 1.14 -9.53
CA GLN A 10 12.60 2.04 -9.92
C GLN A 10 12.36 2.72 -11.27
N ALA A 11 11.75 2.02 -12.22
CA ALA A 11 11.44 2.53 -13.55
C ALA A 11 10.10 3.28 -13.65
N CYS A 12 9.34 3.37 -12.55
CA CYS A 12 8.10 4.13 -12.47
C CYS A 12 8.39 5.50 -11.84
N PRO A 13 7.79 6.59 -12.36
CA PRO A 13 7.84 7.87 -11.68
C PRO A 13 7.15 7.76 -10.32
N LYS A 14 7.66 8.48 -9.33
CA LYS A 14 7.02 8.57 -8.00
C LYS A 14 5.67 9.27 -8.12
N ASP A 15 4.76 8.92 -7.22
CA ASP A 15 3.42 9.50 -7.18
C ASP A 15 3.49 11.02 -6.89
N THR A 16 2.60 11.77 -7.52
CA THR A 16 2.40 13.21 -7.27
C THR A 16 1.52 13.48 -6.06
N TYR A 17 0.81 12.47 -5.56
CA TYR A 17 0.00 12.57 -4.35
C TYR A 17 0.78 12.03 -3.15
N PRO A 18 1.38 12.91 -2.32
CA PRO A 18 2.06 12.45 -1.12
C PRO A 18 1.03 11.85 -0.15
N LEU A 19 1.45 10.82 0.58
CA LEU A 19 0.65 10.33 1.69
C LEU A 19 0.41 11.45 2.70
N PRO A 20 -0.83 11.61 3.21
CA PRO A 20 -1.11 12.61 4.23
C PRO A 20 -0.26 12.35 5.47
N ARG A 21 0.24 13.43 6.07
CA ARG A 21 0.98 13.35 7.34
C ARG A 21 0.01 12.95 8.45
N ILE A 22 0.46 12.08 9.35
CA ILE A 22 -0.36 11.56 10.44
C ILE A 22 -0.84 12.70 11.33
N ASP A 23 0.02 13.66 11.68
CA ASP A 23 -0.32 14.79 12.54
C ASP A 23 -1.52 15.58 12.00
N VAL A 24 -1.52 15.85 10.68
CA VAL A 24 -2.61 16.54 10.00
C VAL A 24 -3.91 15.76 10.12
N MET A 25 -3.87 14.44 9.90
CA MET A 25 -5.07 13.60 10.04
C MET A 25 -5.58 13.57 11.49
N VAL A 26 -4.68 13.49 12.47
CA VAL A 26 -5.03 13.50 13.90
C VAL A 26 -5.69 14.82 14.28
N ASP A 27 -5.09 15.95 13.92
CA ASP A 27 -5.60 17.30 14.21
C ASP A 27 -7.01 17.50 13.61
N HIS A 28 -7.24 17.01 12.40
CA HIS A 28 -8.56 17.05 11.76
C HIS A 28 -9.62 16.20 12.46
N THR A 29 -9.21 15.20 13.24
CA THR A 29 -10.11 14.30 13.98
C THR A 29 -10.30 14.71 15.45
N VAL A 30 -9.62 15.74 15.92
CA VAL A 30 -9.80 16.27 17.28
C VAL A 30 -11.23 16.80 17.43
N GLY A 31 -11.92 16.37 18.50
CA GLY A 31 -13.26 16.83 18.85
C GLY A 31 -14.41 15.97 18.33
N TYR A 32 -14.13 14.89 17.59
CA TYR A 32 -15.15 13.87 17.26
C TYR A 32 -15.25 12.82 18.36
N GLU A 33 -16.47 12.52 18.82
CA GLU A 33 -16.71 11.54 19.89
C GLU A 33 -16.57 10.08 19.42
N VAL A 34 -16.72 9.83 18.11
CA VAL A 34 -16.67 8.49 17.52
C VAL A 34 -15.92 8.53 16.19
N MET A 35 -15.00 7.60 15.99
CA MET A 35 -14.29 7.39 14.73
C MET A 35 -14.41 5.93 14.29
N SER A 36 -14.65 5.70 13.00
CA SER A 36 -14.70 4.37 12.40
C SER A 36 -13.59 4.21 11.35
N PHE A 37 -12.94 3.05 11.33
CA PHE A 37 -11.89 2.72 10.38
C PHE A 37 -12.39 1.70 9.37
N LEU A 38 -12.04 1.90 8.11
CA LEU A 38 -12.31 0.94 7.03
C LEU A 38 -11.02 0.25 6.61
N ASP A 39 -11.05 -1.08 6.55
CA ASP A 39 -9.94 -1.88 6.03
C ASP A 39 -9.99 -1.95 4.50
N ALA A 40 -9.05 -1.26 3.85
CA ALA A 40 -8.93 -1.25 2.40
C ALA A 40 -7.87 -2.24 1.87
N PHE A 41 -7.49 -3.27 2.65
CA PHE A 41 -6.42 -4.21 2.29
C PHE A 41 -6.57 -4.83 0.89
N SER A 42 -7.78 -5.19 0.48
CA SER A 42 -8.05 -5.77 -0.84
C SER A 42 -8.19 -4.74 -1.97
N GLY A 43 -8.22 -3.44 -1.65
CA GLY A 43 -8.51 -2.36 -2.58
C GLY A 43 -7.58 -2.30 -3.79
N TYR A 44 -6.30 -2.68 -3.61
CA TYR A 44 -5.32 -2.74 -4.70
C TYR A 44 -5.78 -3.64 -5.88
N HIS A 45 -6.52 -4.71 -5.60
CA HIS A 45 -6.98 -5.65 -6.63
C HIS A 45 -8.28 -5.20 -7.33
N GLN A 46 -8.98 -4.23 -6.75
CA GLN A 46 -10.25 -3.71 -7.28
C GLN A 46 -10.01 -2.54 -8.24
N VAL A 47 -8.89 -1.83 -8.10
CA VAL A 47 -8.53 -0.71 -8.96
C VAL A 47 -7.96 -1.21 -10.29
N GLY A 48 -8.60 -0.82 -11.38
CA GLY A 48 -8.20 -1.19 -12.73
C GLY A 48 -6.90 -0.51 -13.17
N TRP A 49 -6.08 -1.24 -13.92
CA TRP A 49 -4.82 -0.71 -14.43
C TRP A 49 -5.05 0.28 -15.58
N PRO A 50 -4.42 1.48 -15.56
CA PRO A 50 -4.53 2.44 -16.65
C PRO A 50 -4.11 1.83 -17.99
N ARG A 51 -4.81 2.18 -19.08
CA ARG A 51 -4.56 1.60 -20.42
C ARG A 51 -3.10 1.72 -20.86
N LYS A 52 -2.44 2.84 -20.53
CA LYS A 52 -1.03 3.12 -20.85
C LYS A 52 -0.05 2.17 -20.13
N MET A 53 -0.45 1.66 -18.97
CA MET A 53 0.40 0.81 -18.12
C MET A 53 0.15 -0.69 -18.35
N ARG A 54 -0.97 -1.06 -19.00
CA ARG A 54 -1.32 -2.46 -19.35
C ARG A 54 -0.31 -3.17 -20.25
N ARG A 55 0.58 -2.42 -20.92
CA ARG A 55 1.56 -2.93 -21.89
C ARG A 55 2.96 -3.18 -21.32
N ARG A 56 3.23 -2.80 -20.06
CA ARG A 56 4.40 -3.30 -19.31
C ARG A 56 4.07 -4.72 -18.87
N ARG A 57 4.12 -5.64 -19.82
CA ARG A 57 3.84 -7.06 -19.60
C ARG A 57 4.70 -7.53 -18.42
N LEU A 58 4.10 -8.32 -17.54
CA LEU A 58 4.76 -9.11 -16.49
C LEU A 58 5.88 -10.05 -17.04
N SER A 59 6.37 -9.86 -18.27
CA SER A 59 7.46 -10.63 -18.87
C SER A 59 8.83 -10.30 -18.27
N SER A 60 8.97 -9.19 -17.55
CA SER A 60 10.21 -8.84 -16.82
C SER A 60 10.16 -9.15 -15.32
N LEU A 61 9.01 -9.60 -14.80
CA LEU A 61 8.93 -10.14 -13.44
C LEU A 61 9.47 -11.57 -13.50
N THR A 62 10.79 -11.72 -13.39
CA THR A 62 11.37 -13.03 -13.13
C THR A 62 10.71 -13.58 -11.87
N MET A 63 10.02 -14.73 -11.97
CA MET A 63 9.58 -15.48 -10.80
C MET A 63 10.81 -16.05 -10.10
N ALA A 64 11.58 -15.19 -9.43
CA ALA A 64 12.66 -15.64 -8.58
C ALA A 64 12.03 -16.23 -7.32
N PRO A 65 12.25 -17.53 -7.01
CA PRO A 65 11.91 -18.05 -5.70
C PRO A 65 12.96 -17.50 -4.74
N THR A 66 12.73 -16.33 -4.15
CA THR A 66 13.59 -15.89 -3.05
C THR A 66 13.33 -16.79 -1.86
N ALA A 67 14.25 -17.75 -1.66
CA ALA A 67 14.34 -18.67 -0.54
C ALA A 67 14.76 -17.98 0.77
N THR A 68 14.10 -16.87 1.10
CA THR A 68 14.17 -16.21 2.40
C THR A 68 12.75 -16.13 2.90
N GLY A 69 12.39 -17.08 3.75
CA GLY A 69 11.09 -17.24 4.41
C GLY A 69 10.79 -16.12 5.42
N LEU A 70 10.85 -14.87 4.99
CA LEU A 70 10.15 -13.77 5.60
C LEU A 70 9.50 -13.00 4.47
N CYS A 71 8.23 -13.30 4.19
CA CYS A 71 7.33 -12.18 3.92
C CYS A 71 7.27 -11.44 5.25
N PRO A 72 7.94 -10.27 5.43
CA PRO A 72 7.58 -9.45 6.57
C PRO A 72 6.11 -9.21 6.36
N SER A 73 5.33 -9.70 7.32
CA SER A 73 3.94 -9.38 7.51
C SER A 73 3.66 -8.05 6.85
N VAL A 74 2.65 -8.01 5.98
CA VAL A 74 1.78 -6.84 5.96
C VAL A 74 1.37 -6.72 7.41
N SER A 75 2.13 -5.94 8.18
CA SER A 75 1.89 -5.72 9.57
C SER A 75 0.55 -5.02 9.54
N ARG A 76 -0.50 -5.78 9.83
CA ARG A 76 -1.76 -5.23 10.30
C ARG A 76 -1.31 -4.29 11.41
N MET A 77 -1.24 -2.99 11.12
CA MET A 77 -0.79 -2.05 12.13
C MET A 77 -1.71 -2.30 13.31
N PRO A 78 -1.18 -2.61 14.50
CA PRO A 78 -2.05 -2.73 15.66
C PRO A 78 -2.81 -1.42 15.74
N VAL A 79 -4.14 -1.49 15.66
CA VAL A 79 -5.01 -0.35 15.94
C VAL A 79 -4.74 -0.05 17.40
N LEU A 80 -3.82 0.89 17.65
CA LEU A 80 -3.61 1.40 18.98
C LEU A 80 -4.94 2.07 19.37
N PRO A 81 -5.50 1.76 20.55
CA PRO A 81 -6.66 2.47 21.02
C PRO A 81 -6.29 3.95 21.10
N ILE A 82 -7.03 4.78 20.38
CA ILE A 82 -7.03 6.22 20.58
C ILE A 82 -7.84 6.45 21.86
N ASN A 83 -7.25 6.11 23.01
CA ASN A 83 -7.74 6.50 24.33
C ASN A 83 -6.65 7.42 24.90
N ALA A 84 -6.92 8.61 25.42
CA ALA A 84 -8.15 9.33 25.70
C ALA A 84 -7.85 10.84 25.69
#